data_AF-A0A9J6E3G9-F1
#
_entry.id   AF-A0A9J6E3G9-F1
#
_cell.length_a   1.000
_cell.length_b   1.000
_cell.length_c   1.000
_cell.angle_alpha   90.00
_cell.angle_beta   90.00
_cell.angle_gamma   90.00
#
_symmetry.space_group_name_H-M   'P 1'
#
loop_
_entity.id
_entity.type
_entity.pdbx_description
1 polymer ?
#
loop_
_entity_poly.entity_id
_entity_poly.type
_entity_poly.pdbx_seq_one_letter_code
_entity_poly.pdbx_strand_id
1 'polypeptide(L)'
;MPGCCCAPNCRSNYANGPRARVYRFPLDPAQNAAWTKAVRRENFTPTKYTVVCEHHFLESDFVDSTSYTDSMTGKVIEVPPKLRRLKPSAIPSVFPNCPAYLSRQETSARESPEEKRARVDAEALQEAIRLSEQSHEAEEKKNAIATFEDLLTAVGDLSLTDFWTKVVTQQQVLFLNFSDQVMDDDVKEKEKMLPAITYVAGYCAYAAVRKLACSSCQENLTVENRTIELDDDVLIANATRGGLKFPQAVVVNAVLTMEIVLDKLRSPKYASQFFACAKQKEVLVSLATSLVECNEDLDFCDGGHSPELVLNYVLSAAANTLLNNLCKVQNNKLNESKAAKRNKVENKGTESKAAKRKLSTLQA
;
A
#
# COMPACT_ATOMS: atom_id res chain seq x y z
N MET A 1 24.39 74.99 -26.36
CA MET A 1 24.12 74.83 -24.91
C MET A 1 22.74 74.24 -24.73
N PRO A 2 22.48 73.40 -23.71
CA PRO A 2 21.13 72.95 -23.38
C PRO A 2 20.20 74.14 -23.14
N GLY A 3 18.92 74.03 -23.53
CA GLY A 3 17.95 75.09 -23.26
C GLY A 3 17.69 75.26 -21.76
N CYS A 4 17.47 76.49 -21.32
CA CYS A 4 17.04 76.79 -19.96
C CYS A 4 15.62 76.28 -19.72
N CYS A 5 15.35 75.70 -18.55
CA CYS A 5 14.02 75.19 -18.22
C CYS A 5 12.99 76.33 -18.15
N CYS A 6 11.80 76.12 -18.73
CA CYS A 6 10.71 77.10 -18.72
C CYS A 6 9.80 77.03 -17.48
N ALA A 7 9.90 75.96 -16.68
CA ALA A 7 9.07 75.74 -15.50
C ALA A 7 9.24 76.87 -14.46
N PRO A 8 8.16 77.31 -13.79
CA PRO A 8 8.22 78.36 -12.78
C PRO A 8 9.18 77.96 -11.66
N ASN A 9 9.97 78.94 -11.20
CA ASN A 9 10.97 78.79 -10.13
C ASN A 9 12.01 77.67 -10.38
N CYS A 10 12.21 77.23 -11.62
CA CYS A 10 13.26 76.30 -11.99
C CYS A 10 14.47 77.04 -12.57
N ARG A 11 15.66 76.79 -12.00
CA ARG A 11 16.93 77.37 -12.47
C ARG A 11 17.81 76.37 -13.22
N SER A 12 17.29 75.20 -13.61
CA SER A 12 18.08 74.22 -14.36
C SER A 12 18.57 74.75 -15.71
N ASN A 13 19.86 74.51 -16.00
CA ASN A 13 20.60 74.94 -17.18
C ASN A 13 20.77 76.47 -17.38
N TYR A 14 20.46 77.29 -16.36
CA TYR A 14 20.89 78.69 -16.32
C TYR A 14 22.38 78.78 -15.93
N ALA A 15 23.01 79.96 -16.09
CA ALA A 15 24.46 80.15 -15.86
C ALA A 15 24.98 79.60 -14.52
N ASN A 16 24.17 79.71 -13.45
CA ASN A 16 24.50 79.25 -12.09
C ASN A 16 23.56 78.11 -11.62
N GLY A 17 22.95 77.39 -12.56
CA GLY A 17 21.93 76.38 -12.30
C GLY A 17 22.43 74.94 -12.34
N PRO A 18 21.71 73.98 -11.74
CA PRO A 18 22.02 72.56 -11.91
C PRO A 18 21.87 72.15 -13.38
N ARG A 19 22.77 71.29 -13.85
CA ARG A 19 22.65 70.69 -15.19
C ARG A 19 21.62 69.58 -15.15
N ALA A 20 20.68 69.62 -16.09
CA ALA A 20 19.59 68.64 -16.17
C ALA A 20 19.30 68.28 -17.63
N ARG A 21 18.87 67.04 -17.89
CA ARG A 21 18.31 66.68 -19.18
C ARG A 21 17.04 67.47 -19.43
N VAL A 22 16.84 67.87 -20.68
CA VAL A 22 15.71 68.71 -21.08
C VAL A 22 14.93 68.06 -22.21
N TYR A 23 13.61 68.18 -22.11
CA TYR A 23 12.64 67.65 -23.05
C TYR A 23 11.91 68.82 -23.71
N ARG A 24 11.79 68.75 -25.03
CA ARG A 24 11.04 69.74 -25.81
C ARG A 24 9.55 69.45 -25.69
N PHE A 25 8.75 70.49 -25.89
CA PHE A 25 7.31 70.34 -26.00
C PHE A 25 6.95 69.37 -27.14
N PRO A 26 5.96 68.47 -26.93
CA PRO A 26 5.49 67.55 -27.95
C PRO A 26 4.99 68.25 -29.22
N LEU A 27 5.14 67.57 -30.36
CA LEU A 27 4.56 67.99 -31.64
C LEU A 27 3.03 67.78 -31.66
N ASP A 28 2.54 66.80 -30.90
CA ASP A 28 1.11 66.53 -30.76
C ASP A 28 0.41 67.72 -30.08
N PRO A 29 -0.61 68.34 -30.72
CA PRO A 29 -1.28 69.51 -30.17
C PRO A 29 -1.93 69.27 -28.81
N ALA A 30 -2.49 68.08 -28.57
CA ALA A 30 -3.18 67.76 -27.32
C ALA A 30 -2.19 67.63 -26.15
N GLN A 31 -1.10 66.88 -26.35
CA GLN A 31 -0.05 66.74 -25.33
C GLN A 31 0.70 68.06 -25.10
N ASN A 32 0.92 68.87 -26.15
CA ASN A 32 1.50 70.20 -26.03
C ASN A 32 0.62 71.13 -25.19
N ALA A 33 -0.69 71.14 -25.45
CA ALA A 33 -1.65 71.88 -24.63
C ALA A 33 -1.64 71.40 -23.17
N ALA A 34 -1.53 70.09 -22.94
CA ALA A 34 -1.43 69.51 -21.60
C ALA A 34 -0.16 69.98 -20.86
N TRP A 35 1.01 69.98 -21.53
CA TRP A 35 2.25 70.50 -20.96
C TRP A 35 2.18 72.00 -20.67
N THR A 36 1.59 72.78 -21.59
CA THR A 36 1.41 74.23 -21.43
C THR A 36 0.53 74.53 -20.22
N LYS A 37 -0.58 73.81 -20.10
CA LYS A 37 -1.49 73.88 -18.94
C LYS A 37 -0.80 73.44 -17.65
N ALA A 38 0.06 72.43 -17.69
CA ALA A 38 0.75 71.90 -16.52
C ALA A 38 1.83 72.86 -15.98
N VAL A 39 2.55 73.57 -16.86
CA VAL A 39 3.57 74.55 -16.47
C VAL A 39 2.95 75.80 -15.79
N ARG A 40 1.66 76.06 -16.00
CA ARG A 40 0.85 77.10 -15.32
C ARG A 40 1.51 78.50 -15.30
N ARG A 41 2.18 78.87 -16.38
CA ARG A 41 2.81 80.19 -16.54
C ARG A 41 1.82 81.12 -17.25
N GLU A 42 1.56 82.28 -16.65
CA GLU A 42 0.66 83.30 -17.25
C GLU A 42 1.21 83.82 -18.57
N ASN A 43 0.31 84.03 -19.55
CA ASN A 43 0.62 84.55 -20.89
C ASN A 43 1.76 83.82 -21.60
N PHE A 44 1.84 82.49 -21.42
CA PHE A 44 2.92 81.68 -21.94
C PHE A 44 2.51 80.90 -23.19
N THR A 45 3.25 81.12 -24.27
CA THR A 45 3.12 80.36 -25.52
C THR A 45 4.43 79.62 -25.77
N PRO A 46 4.46 78.27 -25.72
CA PRO A 46 5.68 77.52 -25.95
C PRO A 46 6.17 77.70 -27.40
N THR A 47 7.46 77.97 -27.54
CA THR A 47 8.16 78.02 -28.83
C THR A 47 8.90 76.71 -29.09
N LYS A 48 9.41 76.51 -30.32
CA LYS A 48 10.24 75.34 -30.66
C LYS A 48 11.53 75.18 -29.83
N TYR A 49 11.95 76.22 -29.10
CA TYR A 49 13.12 76.21 -28.22
C TYR A 49 12.76 76.04 -26.74
N THR A 50 11.48 76.02 -26.42
CA THR A 50 10.98 75.90 -25.06
C THR A 50 11.15 74.47 -24.55
N VAL A 51 11.73 74.31 -23.36
CA VAL A 51 12.05 73.00 -22.79
C VAL A 51 11.72 72.89 -21.31
N VAL A 52 11.38 71.68 -20.85
CA VAL A 52 11.16 71.32 -19.44
C VAL A 52 12.25 70.31 -19.03
N CYS A 53 12.83 70.45 -17.83
CA CYS A 53 13.87 69.54 -17.36
C CYS A 53 13.30 68.26 -16.71
N GLU A 54 14.14 67.23 -16.59
CA GLU A 54 13.77 65.90 -16.07
C GLU A 54 13.19 65.92 -14.65
N HIS A 55 13.55 66.90 -13.81
CA HIS A 55 13.05 67.04 -12.45
C HIS A 55 11.54 67.31 -12.33
N HIS A 56 10.87 67.61 -13.44
CA HIS A 56 9.43 67.89 -13.45
C HIS A 56 8.58 66.67 -13.80
N PHE A 57 9.19 65.51 -14.00
CA PHE A 57 8.52 64.24 -14.35
C PHE A 57 8.77 63.20 -13.24
N LEU A 58 7.82 62.27 -13.07
CA LEU A 58 7.96 61.15 -12.14
C LEU A 58 8.85 60.05 -12.72
N GLU A 59 9.40 59.16 -11.89
CA GLU A 59 10.18 58.03 -12.41
C GLU A 59 9.33 57.15 -13.33
N SER A 60 8.06 56.96 -12.99
CA SER A 60 7.07 56.25 -13.80
C SER A 60 6.77 56.89 -15.15
N ASP A 61 7.10 58.17 -15.37
CA ASP A 61 6.89 58.87 -16.65
C ASP A 61 7.99 58.55 -17.67
N PHE A 62 9.09 57.91 -17.25
CA PHE A 62 10.14 57.47 -18.14
C PHE A 62 9.88 56.06 -18.65
N VAL A 63 10.42 55.76 -19.84
CA VAL A 63 10.37 54.43 -20.45
C VAL A 63 11.41 53.54 -19.77
N ASP A 64 10.95 52.50 -19.07
CA ASP A 64 11.78 51.58 -18.27
C ASP A 64 12.53 50.55 -19.13
N SER A 65 11.87 50.01 -20.15
CA SER A 65 12.45 49.09 -21.12
C SER A 65 11.98 49.40 -22.54
N THR A 66 12.82 49.13 -23.53
CA THR A 66 12.42 49.07 -24.95
C THR A 66 12.40 47.60 -25.34
N SER A 67 11.23 47.11 -25.76
CA SER A 67 11.07 45.75 -26.25
C SER A 67 11.26 45.68 -27.76
N TYR A 68 11.99 44.66 -28.22
CA TYR A 68 12.08 44.28 -29.62
C TYR A 68 11.64 42.82 -29.73
N THR A 69 10.62 42.58 -30.54
CA THR A 69 10.16 41.22 -30.84
C THR A 69 10.82 40.75 -32.12
N ASP A 70 11.61 39.69 -32.02
CA ASP A 70 12.20 39.04 -33.19
C ASP A 70 11.11 38.35 -34.02
N SER A 71 10.91 38.82 -35.26
CA SER A 71 9.86 38.35 -36.17
C SER A 71 10.00 36.89 -36.59
N MET A 72 11.18 36.28 -36.43
CA MET A 72 11.40 34.86 -36.77
C MET A 72 11.19 33.90 -35.59
N THR A 73 11.47 34.35 -34.36
CA THR A 73 11.46 33.47 -33.18
C THR A 73 10.33 33.77 -32.20
N GLY A 74 9.63 34.90 -32.37
CA GLY A 74 8.58 35.36 -31.47
C GLY A 74 9.10 35.78 -30.08
N LYS A 75 10.42 35.79 -29.88
CA LYS A 75 11.03 36.12 -28.59
C LYS A 75 11.06 37.63 -28.39
N VAL A 76 10.52 38.09 -27.26
CA VAL A 76 10.58 39.48 -26.83
C VAL A 76 11.88 39.70 -26.06
N ILE A 77 12.71 40.63 -26.55
CA ILE A 77 13.94 41.04 -25.89
C ILE A 77 13.70 42.43 -25.30
N GLU A 78 13.80 42.56 -23.98
CA GLU A 78 13.69 43.84 -23.28
C GLU A 78 15.06 44.37 -22.90
N VAL A 79 15.37 45.60 -23.34
CA VAL A 79 16.64 46.27 -23.03
C VAL A 79 16.35 47.66 -22.43
N PRO A 80 17.02 48.03 -21.32
CA PRO A 80 16.92 49.39 -20.79
C PRO A 80 17.43 50.43 -21.81
N PRO A 81 16.69 51.52 -22.06
CA PRO A 81 17.10 52.51 -23.05
C PRO A 81 18.34 53.29 -22.57
N LYS A 82 19.33 53.48 -23.47
CA LYS A 82 20.56 54.27 -23.19
C LYS A 82 20.27 55.74 -22.81
N LEU A 83 19.13 56.28 -23.22
CA LEU A 83 18.68 57.62 -22.89
C LEU A 83 17.31 57.54 -22.19
N ARG A 84 17.15 58.24 -21.07
CA ARG A 84 15.85 58.41 -20.41
C ARG A 84 14.90 59.14 -21.35
N ARG A 85 13.95 58.40 -21.93
CA ARG A 85 12.89 58.92 -22.81
C ARG A 85 11.60 59.00 -22.00
N LEU A 86 10.82 60.05 -22.23
CA LEU A 86 9.48 60.16 -21.66
C LEU A 86 8.51 59.25 -22.39
N LYS A 87 7.57 58.66 -21.66
CA LYS A 87 6.40 57.97 -22.22
C LYS A 87 5.56 58.98 -23.02
N PRO A 88 4.86 58.58 -24.10
CA PRO A 88 4.08 59.51 -24.93
C PRO A 88 3.00 60.30 -24.15
N SER A 89 2.47 59.71 -23.07
CA SER A 89 1.46 60.31 -22.18
C SER A 89 2.03 61.14 -21.03
N ALA A 90 3.36 61.18 -20.86
CA ALA A 90 4.00 61.87 -19.74
C ALA A 90 3.74 63.39 -19.79
N ILE A 91 3.37 63.96 -18.65
CA ILE A 91 3.16 65.41 -18.46
C ILE A 91 3.99 65.90 -17.27
N PRO A 92 4.56 67.13 -17.32
CA PRO A 92 5.24 67.70 -16.17
C PRO A 92 4.26 67.80 -14.99
N SER A 93 4.57 67.15 -13.88
CA SER A 93 3.65 67.06 -12.73
C SER A 93 4.33 67.37 -11.40
N VAL A 94 5.66 67.48 -11.38
CA VAL A 94 6.46 67.77 -10.19
C VAL A 94 6.98 69.21 -10.26
N PHE A 95 6.64 70.06 -9.29
CA PHE A 95 7.09 71.45 -9.23
C PHE A 95 7.64 71.78 -7.84
N PRO A 96 8.91 71.44 -7.54
CA PRO A 96 9.43 71.43 -6.17
C PRO A 96 9.52 72.82 -5.53
N ASN A 97 9.67 73.88 -6.34
CA ASN A 97 9.76 75.26 -5.88
C ASN A 97 8.41 76.02 -5.98
N CYS A 98 7.30 75.28 -5.99
CA CYS A 98 5.93 75.81 -6.04
C CYS A 98 5.09 75.22 -4.89
N PRO A 99 4.01 75.88 -4.45
CA PRO A 99 3.11 75.35 -3.42
C PRO A 99 2.66 73.90 -3.69
N ALA A 100 2.58 73.07 -2.64
CA ALA A 100 2.37 71.62 -2.74
C ALA A 100 1.13 71.21 -3.56
N TYR A 101 0.05 72.00 -3.56
CA TYR A 101 -1.15 71.74 -4.36
C TYR A 101 -0.94 71.85 -5.89
N LEU A 102 0.21 72.38 -6.33
CA LEU A 102 0.62 72.46 -7.73
C LEU A 102 1.47 71.26 -8.16
N SER A 103 1.99 70.48 -7.22
CA SER A 103 2.82 69.30 -7.48
C SER A 103 2.02 68.04 -7.15
N ARG A 104 1.95 67.08 -8.09
CA ARG A 104 1.41 65.75 -7.79
C ARG A 104 2.49 64.96 -7.04
N GLN A 105 2.12 64.30 -5.94
CA GLN A 105 3.00 63.33 -5.25
C GLN A 105 2.76 61.93 -5.80
N GLU A 106 3.78 61.07 -5.76
CA GLU A 106 3.64 59.64 -6.07
C GLU A 106 2.68 59.00 -5.07
N THR A 107 1.51 58.59 -5.54
CA THR A 107 0.60 57.74 -4.77
C THR A 107 0.99 56.30 -5.03
N SER A 108 1.28 55.52 -3.97
CA SER A 108 1.46 54.08 -4.09
C SER A 108 0.29 53.48 -4.87
N ALA A 109 0.58 52.78 -5.96
CA ALA A 109 -0.45 52.15 -6.77
C ALA A 109 -1.30 51.23 -5.88
N ARG A 110 -2.61 51.42 -5.90
CA ARG A 110 -3.55 50.55 -5.19
C ARG A 110 -3.53 49.18 -5.88
N GLU A 111 -3.28 48.12 -5.11
CA GLU A 111 -3.39 46.72 -5.57
C GLU A 111 -4.72 46.56 -6.33
N SER A 112 -4.64 46.05 -7.55
CA SER A 112 -5.83 45.83 -8.35
C SER A 112 -6.68 44.69 -7.75
N PRO A 113 -7.99 44.67 -8.00
CA PRO A 113 -8.84 43.56 -7.55
C PRO A 113 -8.38 42.19 -8.05
N GLU A 114 -7.74 42.11 -9.23
CA GLU A 114 -7.24 40.87 -9.82
C GLU A 114 -5.99 40.36 -9.09
N GLU A 115 -5.02 41.23 -8.81
CA GLU A 115 -3.81 40.87 -8.04
C GLU A 115 -4.17 40.38 -6.63
N LYS A 116 -5.13 41.04 -5.97
CA LYS A 116 -5.62 40.61 -4.66
C LYS A 116 -6.26 39.22 -4.72
N ARG A 117 -7.05 38.93 -5.75
CA ARG A 117 -7.67 37.60 -5.95
C ARG A 117 -6.60 36.55 -6.21
N ALA A 118 -5.66 36.81 -7.12
CA ALA A 118 -4.59 35.89 -7.44
C ALA A 118 -3.73 35.54 -6.21
N ARG A 119 -3.45 36.50 -5.33
CA ARG A 119 -2.75 36.26 -4.07
C ARG A 119 -3.53 35.35 -3.13
N VAL A 120 -4.81 35.61 -2.93
CA VAL A 120 -5.68 34.79 -2.08
C VAL A 120 -5.81 33.37 -2.65
N ASP A 121 -5.97 33.23 -3.96
CA ASP A 121 -6.06 31.92 -4.62
C ASP A 121 -4.74 31.14 -4.50
N ALA A 122 -3.59 31.81 -4.64
CA ALA A 122 -2.28 31.19 -4.46
C ALA A 122 -2.03 30.75 -3.01
N GLU A 123 -2.40 31.57 -2.03
CA GLU A 123 -2.33 31.22 -0.60
C GLU A 123 -3.23 30.02 -0.29
N ALA A 124 -4.47 30.01 -0.80
CA ALA A 124 -5.40 28.89 -0.65
C ALA A 124 -4.88 27.60 -1.30
N LEU A 125 -4.28 27.70 -2.49
CA LEU A 125 -3.66 26.57 -3.18
C LEU A 125 -2.48 26.00 -2.41
N GLN A 126 -1.59 26.85 -1.87
CA GLN A 126 -0.47 26.40 -1.05
C GLN A 126 -0.92 25.69 0.22
N GLU A 127 -1.96 26.20 0.88
CA GLU A 127 -2.52 25.56 2.07
C GLU A 127 -3.16 24.20 1.73
N ALA A 128 -3.88 24.09 0.61
CA ALA A 128 -4.44 22.82 0.15
C ALA A 128 -3.35 21.78 -0.16
N ILE A 129 -2.25 22.19 -0.79
CA ILE A 129 -1.09 21.32 -1.04
C ILE A 129 -0.48 20.84 0.28
N ARG A 130 -0.26 21.76 1.24
CA ARG A 130 0.30 21.43 2.55
C ARG A 130 -0.56 20.41 3.30
N LEU A 131 -1.88 20.60 3.32
CA LEU A 131 -2.81 19.66 3.96
C LEU A 131 -2.80 18.29 3.26
N SER A 132 -2.71 18.29 1.93
CA SER A 132 -2.61 17.06 1.15
C SER A 132 -1.32 16.29 1.46
N GLU A 133 -0.18 16.96 1.55
CA GLU A 133 1.12 16.36 1.92
C GLU A 133 1.06 15.77 3.33
N GLN A 134 0.51 16.51 4.31
CA GLN A 134 0.35 16.02 5.68
C GLN A 134 -0.55 14.79 5.76
N SER A 135 -1.65 14.79 5.02
CA SER A 135 -2.54 13.62 4.94
C SER A 135 -1.84 12.43 4.29
N HIS A 136 -1.05 12.66 3.25
CA HIS A 136 -0.32 11.60 2.56
C HIS A 136 0.75 10.98 3.47
N GLU A 137 1.56 11.80 4.17
CA GLU A 137 2.55 11.31 5.13
C GLU A 137 1.93 10.52 6.28
N ALA A 138 0.76 10.97 6.78
CA ALA A 138 0.05 10.26 7.84
C ALA A 138 -0.44 8.88 7.36
N GLU A 139 -0.97 8.81 6.13
CA GLU A 139 -1.45 7.56 5.54
C GLU A 139 -0.29 6.61 5.21
N GLU A 140 0.84 7.13 4.72
CA GLU A 140 2.05 6.32 4.52
C GLU A 140 2.57 5.75 5.83
N LYS A 141 2.66 6.55 6.90
CA LYS A 141 3.08 6.07 8.22
C LYS A 141 2.12 5.02 8.79
N LYS A 142 0.81 5.20 8.57
CA LYS A 142 -0.22 4.26 9.03
C LYS A 142 -0.16 2.92 8.30
N ASN A 143 0.13 2.94 7.00
CA ASN A 143 0.17 1.75 6.17
C ASN A 143 1.59 1.17 6.00
N ALA A 144 2.59 1.78 6.62
CA ALA A 144 3.96 1.28 6.60
C ALA A 144 4.07 -0.02 7.40
N ILE A 145 4.62 -1.04 6.75
CA ILE A 145 4.92 -2.35 7.36
C ILE A 145 6.43 -2.55 7.24
N ALA A 146 7.16 -2.40 8.33
CA ALA A 146 8.62 -2.53 8.35
C ALA A 146 9.07 -3.91 8.85
N THR A 147 8.29 -4.52 9.75
CA THR A 147 8.59 -5.81 10.36
C THR A 147 7.48 -6.83 10.11
N PHE A 148 7.79 -8.11 10.35
CA PHE A 148 6.76 -9.16 10.31
C PHE A 148 5.72 -8.98 11.42
N GLU A 149 6.09 -8.42 12.57
CA GLU A 149 5.15 -8.13 13.67
C GLU A 149 4.17 -7.01 13.29
N ASP A 150 4.64 -5.99 12.55
CA ASP A 150 3.77 -4.94 11.97
C ASP A 150 2.75 -5.57 11.01
N LEU A 151 3.20 -6.53 10.19
CA LEU A 151 2.32 -7.27 9.29
C LEU A 151 1.28 -8.08 10.05
N LEU A 152 1.68 -8.79 11.12
CA LEU A 152 0.76 -9.58 11.94
C LEU A 152 -0.31 -8.70 12.61
N THR A 153 0.08 -7.52 13.07
CA THR A 153 -0.85 -6.54 13.67
C THR A 153 -1.85 -6.05 12.62
N ALA A 154 -1.35 -5.59 11.45
CA ALA A 154 -2.20 -5.10 10.37
C ALA A 154 -3.16 -6.18 9.82
N VAL A 155 -2.69 -7.42 9.72
CA VAL A 155 -3.49 -8.56 9.28
C VAL A 155 -4.44 -9.07 10.38
N GLY A 156 -4.09 -8.87 11.65
CA GLY A 156 -4.93 -9.18 12.81
C GLY A 156 -6.26 -8.44 12.74
N ASP A 157 -6.20 -7.15 12.49
CA ASP A 157 -7.35 -6.24 12.38
C ASP A 157 -8.10 -6.33 11.04
N LEU A 158 -7.55 -7.07 10.08
CA LEU A 158 -8.13 -7.18 8.75
C LEU A 158 -9.41 -8.05 8.78
N SER A 159 -10.55 -7.39 8.60
CA SER A 159 -11.83 -8.05 8.37
C SER A 159 -11.85 -8.65 6.96
N LEU A 160 -11.62 -9.96 6.88
CA LEU A 160 -11.71 -10.70 5.63
C LEU A 160 -13.16 -11.11 5.35
N THR A 161 -13.50 -11.26 4.07
CA THR A 161 -14.74 -11.92 3.68
C THR A 161 -14.65 -13.42 3.99
N ASP A 162 -15.79 -14.09 4.15
CA ASP A 162 -15.88 -15.54 4.40
C ASP A 162 -15.23 -16.42 3.31
N PHE A 163 -14.85 -15.80 2.19
CA PHE A 163 -14.10 -16.44 1.11
C PHE A 163 -12.65 -16.76 1.50
N TRP A 164 -12.04 -15.98 2.39
CA TRP A 164 -10.63 -16.11 2.75
C TRP A 164 -10.45 -16.67 4.15
N THR A 165 -9.83 -17.84 4.22
CA THR A 165 -9.25 -18.38 5.45
C THR A 165 -7.83 -17.87 5.63
N LYS A 166 -7.60 -17.16 6.73
CA LYS A 166 -6.28 -16.67 7.14
C LYS A 166 -5.58 -17.73 7.99
N VAL A 167 -4.35 -18.08 7.61
CA VAL A 167 -3.46 -18.93 8.39
C VAL A 167 -2.21 -18.13 8.74
N VAL A 168 -2.03 -17.86 10.03
CA VAL A 168 -0.86 -17.12 10.54
C VAL A 168 0.13 -18.11 11.15
N THR A 169 1.40 -17.96 10.80
CA THR A 169 2.50 -18.77 11.32
C THR A 169 3.62 -17.86 11.84
N GLN A 170 4.65 -18.43 12.45
CA GLN A 170 5.81 -17.63 12.93
C GLN A 170 6.62 -16.95 11.82
N GLN A 171 6.48 -17.38 10.56
CA GLN A 171 7.33 -16.93 9.46
C GLN A 171 6.57 -16.45 8.22
N GLN A 172 5.27 -16.69 8.15
CA GLN A 172 4.43 -16.36 6.99
C GLN A 172 2.96 -16.21 7.38
N VAL A 173 2.24 -15.44 6.57
CA VAL A 173 0.79 -15.33 6.58
C VAL A 173 0.29 -15.90 5.25
N LEU A 174 -0.65 -16.84 5.32
CA LEU A 174 -1.27 -17.46 4.15
C LEU A 174 -2.74 -17.08 4.09
N PHE A 175 -3.21 -16.71 2.90
CA PHE A 175 -4.63 -16.53 2.60
C PHE A 175 -5.05 -17.66 1.68
N LEU A 176 -6.01 -18.46 2.13
CA LEU A 176 -6.48 -19.66 1.45
C LEU A 176 -7.97 -19.49 1.20
N ASN A 177 -8.47 -19.96 0.05
CA ASN A 177 -9.90 -20.20 -0.08
C ASN A 177 -10.14 -21.69 0.18
N PHE A 178 -10.64 -21.99 1.37
CA PHE A 178 -11.14 -23.30 1.72
C PHE A 178 -12.63 -23.18 2.07
N SER A 179 -13.49 -23.35 1.06
CA SER A 179 -14.93 -23.18 1.18
C SER A 179 -15.67 -24.39 1.77
N ASP A 180 -14.98 -25.50 2.00
CA ASP A 180 -15.62 -26.79 2.18
C ASP A 180 -15.84 -27.08 3.68
N GLN A 181 -17.09 -26.99 4.12
CA GLN A 181 -17.50 -27.38 5.47
C GLN A 181 -17.45 -28.90 5.65
N VAL A 182 -17.22 -29.38 6.88
CA VAL A 182 -17.39 -30.81 7.21
C VAL A 182 -18.88 -31.12 7.30
N MET A 183 -19.36 -31.99 6.42
CA MET A 183 -20.76 -32.38 6.32
C MET A 183 -20.98 -33.74 6.98
N ASP A 184 -22.21 -34.04 7.40
CA ASP A 184 -22.58 -35.34 7.96
C ASP A 184 -22.22 -36.52 7.05
N ASP A 185 -22.31 -36.33 5.73
CA ASP A 185 -21.94 -37.37 4.78
C ASP A 185 -20.44 -37.64 4.76
N ASP A 186 -19.58 -36.62 4.99
CA ASP A 186 -18.14 -36.82 5.15
C ASP A 186 -17.85 -37.71 6.38
N VAL A 187 -18.60 -37.52 7.47
CA VAL A 187 -18.46 -38.30 8.70
C VAL A 187 -18.91 -39.75 8.47
N LYS A 188 -20.04 -39.96 7.80
CA LYS A 188 -20.54 -41.30 7.45
C LYS A 188 -19.56 -42.07 6.55
N GLU A 189 -18.91 -41.41 5.60
CA GLU A 189 -17.88 -42.05 4.77
C GLU A 189 -16.70 -42.57 5.60
N LYS A 190 -16.47 -42.01 6.79
CA LYS A 190 -15.40 -42.41 7.72
C LYS A 190 -15.82 -43.45 8.74
N GLU A 191 -17.08 -43.87 8.78
CA GLU A 191 -17.63 -44.79 9.79
C GLU A 191 -16.77 -46.07 9.93
N LYS A 192 -16.40 -46.70 8.80
CA LYS A 192 -15.56 -47.92 8.80
C LYS A 192 -14.12 -47.70 9.28
N MET A 193 -13.66 -46.45 9.27
CA MET A 193 -12.32 -46.06 9.72
C MET A 193 -12.32 -45.57 11.17
N LEU A 194 -13.49 -45.44 11.81
CA LEU A 194 -13.60 -44.93 13.18
C LEU A 194 -12.76 -45.69 14.20
N PRO A 195 -12.61 -47.04 14.15
CA PRO A 195 -11.72 -47.73 15.10
C PRO A 195 -10.25 -47.29 14.96
N ALA A 196 -9.78 -47.10 13.73
CA ALA A 196 -8.41 -46.62 13.47
C ALA A 196 -8.25 -45.14 13.85
N ILE A 197 -9.25 -44.30 13.57
CA ILE A 197 -9.27 -42.88 13.96
C ILE A 197 -9.26 -42.76 15.49
N THR A 198 -10.06 -43.56 16.19
CA THR A 198 -10.12 -43.59 17.66
C THR A 198 -8.80 -44.05 18.25
N TYR A 199 -8.13 -45.03 17.65
CA TYR A 199 -6.79 -45.43 18.05
C TYR A 199 -5.77 -44.27 17.89
N VAL A 200 -5.79 -43.58 16.75
CA VAL A 200 -4.94 -42.39 16.51
C VAL A 200 -5.26 -41.28 17.51
N ALA A 201 -6.54 -41.05 17.83
CA ALA A 201 -6.97 -40.10 18.84
C ALA A 201 -6.40 -40.42 20.22
N GLY A 202 -6.42 -41.69 20.63
CA GLY A 202 -5.77 -42.14 21.87
C GLY A 202 -4.27 -41.83 21.90
N TYR A 203 -3.56 -42.09 20.79
CA TYR A 203 -2.15 -41.71 20.67
C TYR A 203 -1.95 -40.18 20.72
N CYS A 204 -2.82 -39.40 20.10
CA CYS A 204 -2.74 -37.94 20.11
C CYS A 204 -2.99 -37.36 21.51
N ALA A 205 -3.98 -37.86 22.24
CA ALA A 205 -4.21 -37.54 23.65
C ALA A 205 -2.95 -37.84 24.48
N TYR A 206 -2.39 -39.04 24.36
CA TYR A 206 -1.15 -39.41 25.04
C TYR A 206 0.02 -38.47 24.70
N ALA A 207 0.19 -38.13 23.42
CA ALA A 207 1.26 -37.24 22.97
C ALA A 207 1.09 -35.81 23.52
N ALA A 208 -0.15 -35.31 23.59
CA ALA A 208 -0.49 -34.01 24.15
C ALA A 208 -0.23 -33.97 25.66
N VAL A 209 -0.72 -34.95 26.42
CA VAL A 209 -0.47 -35.08 27.86
C VAL A 209 1.02 -35.12 28.18
N ARG A 210 1.81 -35.87 27.40
CA ARG A 210 3.27 -35.93 27.58
C ARG A 210 3.96 -34.59 27.31
N LYS A 211 3.40 -33.74 26.45
CA LYS A 211 3.92 -32.38 26.19
C LYS A 211 3.52 -31.38 27.27
N LEU A 212 2.28 -31.48 27.75
CA LEU A 212 1.73 -30.64 28.81
C LEU A 212 2.27 -31.01 30.20
N ALA A 213 2.70 -32.27 30.38
CA ALA A 213 3.14 -32.84 31.65
C ALA A 213 2.15 -32.57 32.80
N CYS A 214 0.85 -32.72 32.52
CA CYS A 214 -0.23 -32.36 33.43
C CYS A 214 -1.25 -33.50 33.61
N SER A 215 -1.51 -33.89 34.87
CA SER A 215 -2.47 -34.93 35.22
C SER A 215 -3.93 -34.50 35.00
N SER A 216 -4.28 -33.25 35.30
CA SER A 216 -5.63 -32.73 35.04
C SER A 216 -5.92 -32.68 33.53
N CYS A 217 -4.95 -32.33 32.68
CA CYS A 217 -5.11 -32.47 31.22
C CYS A 217 -5.25 -33.94 30.78
N GLN A 218 -4.67 -34.90 31.50
CA GLN A 218 -4.84 -36.31 31.20
C GLN A 218 -6.28 -36.77 31.46
N GLU A 219 -6.89 -36.29 32.54
CA GLU A 219 -8.30 -36.54 32.86
C GLU A 219 -9.22 -35.84 31.86
N ASN A 220 -8.90 -34.61 31.45
CA ASN A 220 -9.67 -33.89 30.43
C ASN A 220 -9.53 -34.48 29.02
N LEU A 221 -8.51 -35.29 28.73
CA LEU A 221 -8.31 -35.86 27.39
C LEU A 221 -8.69 -37.33 27.30
N THR A 222 -8.87 -38.00 28.44
CA THR A 222 -9.09 -39.46 28.47
C THR A 222 -10.15 -39.89 29.46
N VAL A 223 -10.86 -40.97 29.17
CA VAL A 223 -11.87 -41.59 30.03
C VAL A 223 -11.44 -42.98 30.49
N GLU A 224 -11.84 -43.36 31.69
CA GLU A 224 -11.46 -44.64 32.31
C GLU A 224 -12.28 -45.82 31.77
N ASN A 225 -13.56 -45.61 31.47
CA ASN A 225 -14.46 -46.62 30.90
C ASN A 225 -15.34 -45.98 29.82
N ARG A 226 -15.47 -46.63 28.67
CA ARG A 226 -16.37 -46.19 27.60
C ARG A 226 -17.73 -46.88 27.79
N THR A 227 -18.79 -46.10 28.04
CA THR A 227 -20.20 -46.56 28.05
C THR A 227 -20.81 -46.66 26.63
N ILE A 228 -19.99 -46.66 25.58
CA ILE A 228 -20.48 -46.69 24.21
C ILE A 228 -20.61 -48.14 23.76
N GLU A 229 -21.86 -48.60 23.66
CA GLU A 229 -22.27 -49.86 23.02
C GLU A 229 -21.89 -49.84 21.53
N LEU A 230 -20.71 -50.33 21.15
CA LEU A 230 -20.39 -50.60 19.74
C LEU A 230 -19.49 -51.85 19.63
N ASP A 231 -20.05 -52.93 19.09
CA ASP A 231 -19.47 -54.27 18.91
C ASP A 231 -18.22 -54.33 17.98
N ASP A 232 -17.68 -53.19 17.50
CA ASP A 232 -16.70 -53.15 16.39
C ASP A 232 -15.25 -52.78 16.78
N ASP A 233 -14.94 -52.49 18.05
CA ASP A 233 -13.61 -52.01 18.48
C ASP A 233 -12.56 -53.14 18.75
N VAL A 234 -12.55 -54.17 17.90
CA VAL A 234 -11.58 -55.28 17.93
C VAL A 234 -10.13 -54.79 17.86
N LEU A 235 -9.87 -53.67 17.17
CA LEU A 235 -8.51 -53.12 17.03
C LEU A 235 -7.97 -52.54 18.35
N ILE A 236 -8.81 -51.84 19.11
CA ILE A 236 -8.38 -51.14 20.33
C ILE A 236 -8.25 -52.14 21.47
N ALA A 237 -9.22 -53.05 21.65
CA ALA A 237 -9.17 -54.09 22.66
C ALA A 237 -7.91 -54.96 22.53
N ASN A 238 -7.55 -55.38 21.32
CA ASN A 238 -6.38 -56.25 21.06
C ASN A 238 -5.02 -55.53 21.09
N ALA A 239 -5.00 -54.19 20.98
CA ALA A 239 -3.77 -53.41 21.02
C ALA A 239 -3.40 -52.91 22.44
N THR A 240 -4.32 -53.00 23.40
CA THR A 240 -4.10 -52.50 24.76
C THR A 240 -3.28 -53.48 25.59
N ARG A 241 -2.20 -52.99 26.23
CA ARG A 241 -1.40 -53.76 27.21
C ARG A 241 -1.86 -53.52 28.66
N GLY A 242 -3.15 -53.22 28.86
CA GLY A 242 -3.75 -53.05 30.19
C GLY A 242 -3.53 -51.70 30.89
N GLY A 243 -3.08 -50.64 30.19
CA GLY A 243 -2.83 -49.31 30.77
C GLY A 243 -3.30 -48.12 29.94
N LEU A 244 -4.11 -48.35 28.90
CA LEU A 244 -4.56 -47.29 28.00
C LEU A 244 -5.90 -46.72 28.49
N LYS A 245 -5.93 -45.43 28.84
CA LYS A 245 -7.18 -44.67 28.99
C LYS A 245 -7.73 -44.34 27.60
N PHE A 246 -9.04 -44.40 27.41
CA PHE A 246 -9.68 -44.15 26.11
C PHE A 246 -9.71 -42.64 25.81
N PRO A 247 -9.56 -42.18 24.57
CA PRO A 247 -9.69 -40.75 24.27
C PRO A 247 -11.12 -40.26 24.52
N GLN A 248 -11.27 -39.02 25.00
CA GLN A 248 -12.57 -38.35 25.03
C GLN A 248 -13.14 -38.14 23.62
N ALA A 249 -14.47 -38.01 23.52
CA ALA A 249 -15.17 -37.81 22.25
C ALA A 249 -14.66 -36.58 21.48
N VAL A 250 -14.39 -35.47 22.18
CA VAL A 250 -13.81 -34.25 21.60
C VAL A 250 -12.47 -34.50 20.91
N VAL A 251 -11.64 -35.41 21.45
CA VAL A 251 -10.36 -35.79 20.84
C VAL A 251 -10.57 -36.62 19.58
N VAL A 252 -11.53 -37.56 19.61
CA VAL A 252 -11.90 -38.37 18.45
C VAL A 252 -12.45 -37.48 17.33
N ASN A 253 -13.36 -36.56 17.66
CA ASN A 253 -13.92 -35.59 16.72
C ASN A 253 -12.83 -34.69 16.12
N ALA A 254 -11.90 -34.20 16.93
CA ALA A 254 -10.78 -33.39 16.44
C ALA A 254 -9.92 -34.13 15.40
N VAL A 255 -9.59 -35.40 15.65
CA VAL A 255 -8.81 -36.22 14.70
C VAL A 255 -9.64 -36.58 13.46
N LEU A 256 -10.92 -36.90 13.62
CA LEU A 256 -11.84 -37.17 12.52
C LEU A 256 -11.98 -35.95 11.58
N THR A 257 -12.28 -34.78 12.15
CA THR A 257 -12.36 -33.51 11.41
C THR A 257 -11.06 -33.24 10.67
N MET A 258 -9.90 -33.45 11.32
CA MET A 258 -8.62 -33.26 10.66
C MET A 258 -8.40 -34.23 9.48
N GLU A 259 -8.80 -35.49 9.60
CA GLU A 259 -8.69 -36.46 8.50
C GLU A 259 -9.63 -36.09 7.33
N ILE A 260 -10.83 -35.60 7.61
CA ILE A 260 -11.77 -35.11 6.57
C ILE A 260 -11.18 -33.89 5.86
N VAL A 261 -10.64 -32.92 6.61
CA VAL A 261 -9.97 -31.74 6.04
C VAL A 261 -8.78 -32.17 5.19
N LEU A 262 -7.97 -33.12 5.66
CA LEU A 262 -6.85 -33.65 4.88
C LEU A 262 -7.30 -34.30 3.58
N ASP A 263 -8.39 -35.07 3.58
CA ASP A 263 -8.95 -35.67 2.37
C ASP A 263 -9.45 -34.63 1.38
N LYS A 264 -10.11 -33.58 1.86
CA LYS A 264 -10.49 -32.43 1.02
C LYS A 264 -9.26 -31.76 0.42
N LEU A 265 -8.23 -31.49 1.21
CA LEU A 265 -6.96 -30.93 0.71
C LEU A 265 -6.25 -31.82 -0.30
N ARG A 266 -6.46 -33.14 -0.24
CA ARG A 266 -5.97 -34.12 -1.22
C ARG A 266 -6.80 -34.18 -2.50
N SER A 267 -7.98 -33.57 -2.54
CA SER A 267 -8.82 -33.52 -3.73
C SER A 267 -8.13 -32.74 -4.86
N PRO A 268 -8.46 -33.01 -6.14
CA PRO A 268 -7.89 -32.28 -7.27
C PRO A 268 -8.04 -30.76 -7.19
N LYS A 269 -9.04 -30.27 -6.45
CA LYS A 269 -9.32 -28.84 -6.22
C LYS A 269 -8.16 -28.14 -5.49
N TYR A 270 -7.56 -28.77 -4.48
CA TYR A 270 -6.54 -28.14 -3.63
C TYR A 270 -5.17 -28.83 -3.68
N ALA A 271 -5.09 -30.08 -4.16
CA ALA A 271 -3.89 -30.91 -4.05
C ALA A 271 -2.63 -30.24 -4.58
N SER A 272 -2.68 -29.60 -5.75
CA SER A 272 -1.50 -28.95 -6.35
C SER A 272 -0.93 -27.85 -5.45
N GLN A 273 -1.79 -27.03 -4.86
CA GLN A 273 -1.39 -25.94 -3.96
C GLN A 273 -0.94 -26.48 -2.59
N PHE A 274 -1.70 -27.42 -2.02
CA PHE A 274 -1.38 -28.01 -0.73
C PHE A 274 -0.04 -28.75 -0.74
N PHE A 275 0.21 -29.57 -1.76
CA PHE A 275 1.48 -30.31 -1.87
C PHE A 275 2.68 -29.42 -2.24
N ALA A 276 2.46 -28.27 -2.87
CA ALA A 276 3.51 -27.28 -3.11
C ALA A 276 3.86 -26.45 -1.86
N CYS A 277 2.98 -26.42 -0.84
CA CYS A 277 3.21 -25.67 0.38
C CYS A 277 4.33 -26.30 1.24
N ALA A 278 5.29 -25.49 1.69
CA ALA A 278 6.37 -25.95 2.57
C ALA A 278 5.88 -26.29 4.00
N LYS A 279 4.78 -25.68 4.45
CA LYS A 279 4.26 -25.78 5.83
C LYS A 279 2.89 -26.47 5.89
N GLN A 280 2.74 -27.60 5.19
CA GLN A 280 1.51 -28.41 5.15
C GLN A 280 0.89 -28.67 6.52
N LYS A 281 1.72 -28.96 7.53
CA LYS A 281 1.26 -29.19 8.90
C LYS A 281 0.53 -27.97 9.46
N GLU A 282 1.12 -26.78 9.34
CA GLU A 282 0.59 -25.55 9.93
C GLU A 282 -0.73 -25.18 9.26
N VAL A 283 -0.81 -25.35 7.94
CA VAL A 283 -2.06 -25.18 7.17
C VAL A 283 -3.14 -26.13 7.66
N LEU A 284 -2.83 -27.43 7.76
CA LEU A 284 -3.80 -28.44 8.18
C LEU A 284 -4.31 -28.19 9.61
N VAL A 285 -3.41 -27.86 10.54
CA VAL A 285 -3.78 -27.54 11.93
C VAL A 285 -4.68 -26.31 11.97
N SER A 286 -4.35 -25.24 11.24
CA SER A 286 -5.14 -24.01 11.25
C SER A 286 -6.54 -24.21 10.69
N LEU A 287 -6.67 -24.93 9.56
CA LEU A 287 -7.97 -25.24 8.95
C LEU A 287 -8.83 -26.13 9.85
N ALA A 288 -8.22 -27.16 10.45
CA ALA A 288 -8.94 -28.03 11.39
C ALA A 288 -9.37 -27.26 12.63
N THR A 289 -8.52 -26.37 13.18
CA THR A 289 -8.85 -25.57 14.37
C THR A 289 -10.08 -24.69 14.14
N SER A 290 -10.23 -24.09 12.95
CA SER A 290 -11.42 -23.28 12.62
C SER A 290 -12.71 -24.09 12.41
N LEU A 291 -12.60 -25.39 12.20
CA LEU A 291 -13.72 -26.28 11.88
C LEU A 291 -14.10 -27.22 13.02
N VAL A 292 -13.21 -27.44 13.98
CA VAL A 292 -13.56 -28.12 15.22
C VAL A 292 -14.38 -27.12 16.04
N GLU A 293 -15.63 -27.47 16.32
CA GLU A 293 -16.50 -26.72 17.23
C GLU A 293 -15.82 -26.68 18.61
N CYS A 294 -15.15 -25.57 18.91
CA CYS A 294 -14.39 -25.41 20.14
C CYS A 294 -15.33 -24.94 21.26
N ASN A 295 -15.42 -25.72 22.34
CA ASN A 295 -15.25 -25.25 23.74
C ASN A 295 -16.25 -25.75 24.80
N GLU A 296 -17.23 -26.61 24.52
CA GLU A 296 -18.12 -27.07 25.60
C GLU A 296 -17.58 -28.28 26.39
N ASP A 297 -16.70 -29.10 25.80
CA ASP A 297 -16.33 -30.41 26.39
C ASP A 297 -14.98 -30.45 27.11
N LEU A 298 -14.11 -29.43 26.95
CA LEU A 298 -12.80 -29.38 27.60
C LEU A 298 -12.77 -28.28 28.66
N ASP A 299 -12.59 -28.67 29.92
CA ASP A 299 -12.49 -27.73 31.03
C ASP A 299 -11.13 -27.05 31.12
N PHE A 300 -11.12 -25.86 31.75
CA PHE A 300 -9.87 -25.25 32.21
C PHE A 300 -9.19 -26.19 33.19
N CYS A 301 -7.92 -26.46 32.91
CA CYS A 301 -7.12 -27.33 33.74
C CYS A 301 -6.60 -26.57 34.97
N ASP A 302 -6.55 -27.25 36.13
CA ASP A 302 -5.97 -26.71 37.37
C ASP A 302 -4.49 -26.27 37.23
N GLY A 303 -3.81 -26.78 36.20
CA GLY A 303 -2.46 -26.37 35.81
C GLY A 303 -2.37 -25.07 34.99
N GLY A 304 -3.49 -24.38 34.75
CA GLY A 304 -3.55 -23.11 34.01
C GLY A 304 -3.55 -23.24 32.48
N HIS A 305 -3.74 -24.45 31.94
CA HIS A 305 -3.84 -24.65 30.49
C HIS A 305 -5.27 -24.37 30.00
N SER A 306 -5.39 -23.51 28.99
CA SER A 306 -6.66 -23.26 28.32
C SER A 306 -7.09 -24.44 27.45
N PRO A 307 -8.40 -24.67 27.25
CA PRO A 307 -8.92 -25.69 26.34
C PRO A 307 -8.34 -25.58 24.93
N GLU A 308 -8.20 -24.36 24.41
CA GLU A 308 -7.60 -24.06 23.11
C GLU A 308 -6.15 -24.54 22.99
N LEU A 309 -5.33 -24.30 24.03
CA LEU A 309 -3.95 -24.74 24.07
C LEU A 309 -3.86 -26.27 24.07
N VAL A 310 -4.70 -26.91 24.90
CA VAL A 310 -4.76 -28.38 25.02
C VAL A 310 -5.16 -29.00 23.67
N LEU A 311 -6.21 -28.47 23.04
CA LEU A 311 -6.69 -28.93 21.74
C LEU A 311 -5.65 -28.70 20.64
N ASN A 312 -4.90 -27.59 20.68
CA ASN A 312 -3.81 -27.34 19.73
C ASN A 312 -2.72 -28.43 19.79
N TYR A 313 -2.35 -28.89 20.98
CA TYR A 313 -1.40 -30.01 21.14
C TYR A 313 -1.95 -31.32 20.54
N VAL A 314 -3.25 -31.59 20.71
CA VAL A 314 -3.92 -32.74 20.09
C VAL A 314 -3.90 -32.63 18.56
N LEU A 315 -4.34 -31.51 18.00
CA LEU A 315 -4.37 -31.27 16.56
C LEU A 315 -2.96 -31.31 15.95
N SER A 316 -1.96 -30.77 16.63
CA SER A 316 -0.55 -30.83 16.21
C SER A 316 -0.01 -32.26 16.18
N ALA A 317 -0.38 -33.11 17.16
CA ALA A 317 -0.03 -34.52 17.17
C ALA A 317 -0.76 -35.31 16.07
N ALA A 318 -2.04 -35.00 15.83
CA ALA A 318 -2.85 -35.59 14.78
C ALA A 318 -2.27 -35.26 13.40
N ALA A 319 -1.97 -33.99 13.12
CA ALA A 319 -1.42 -33.55 11.84
C ALA A 319 -0.10 -34.25 11.52
N ASN A 320 0.80 -34.35 12.50
CA ASN A 320 2.04 -35.11 12.36
C ASN A 320 1.78 -36.57 12.01
N THR A 321 0.83 -37.21 12.68
CA THR A 321 0.54 -38.64 12.50
C THR A 321 -0.08 -38.90 11.13
N LEU A 322 -1.09 -38.13 10.75
CA LEU A 322 -1.82 -38.28 9.50
C LEU A 322 -0.95 -37.94 8.29
N LEU A 323 -0.17 -36.85 8.32
CA LEU A 323 0.75 -36.49 7.24
C LEU A 323 1.86 -37.53 7.07
N ASN A 324 2.44 -38.04 8.17
CA ASN A 324 3.44 -39.10 8.11
C ASN A 324 2.85 -40.39 7.50
N ASN A 325 1.62 -40.73 7.87
CA ASN A 325 0.92 -41.88 7.30
C ASN A 325 0.64 -41.68 5.81
N LEU A 326 0.20 -40.49 5.40
CA LEU A 326 0.00 -40.14 3.99
C LEU A 326 1.29 -40.33 3.17
N CYS A 327 2.42 -39.80 3.65
CA CYS A 327 3.71 -39.97 2.98
C CYS A 327 4.08 -41.45 2.85
N LYS A 328 3.91 -42.24 3.91
CA LYS A 328 4.19 -43.69 3.88
C LYS A 328 3.31 -44.41 2.85
N VAL A 329 2.02 -44.12 2.82
CA VAL A 329 1.07 -44.72 1.87
C VAL A 329 1.45 -44.36 0.42
N GLN A 330 1.79 -43.11 0.15
CA GLN A 330 2.24 -42.68 -1.18
C GLN A 330 3.55 -43.37 -1.60
N ASN A 331 4.52 -43.48 -0.69
CA ASN A 331 5.77 -44.18 -0.95
C ASN A 331 5.57 -45.69 -1.21
N ASN A 332 4.65 -46.33 -0.48
CA ASN A 332 4.30 -47.73 -0.73
C ASN A 332 3.71 -47.92 -2.13
N LYS A 333 2.76 -47.07 -2.54
CA LYS A 333 2.19 -47.09 -3.90
C LYS A 333 3.25 -46.90 -4.97
N LEU A 334 4.21 -45.99 -4.76
CA LEU A 334 5.32 -45.79 -5.69
C LEU A 334 6.20 -47.05 -5.78
N ASN A 335 6.51 -47.69 -4.65
CA ASN A 335 7.31 -48.91 -4.62
C ASN A 335 6.61 -50.08 -5.29
N GLU A 336 5.31 -50.26 -5.05
CA GLU A 336 4.46 -51.24 -5.73
C GLU A 336 4.43 -51.00 -7.24
N SER A 337 4.29 -49.74 -7.68
CA SER A 337 4.30 -49.41 -9.11
C SER A 337 5.65 -49.72 -9.77
N LYS A 338 6.77 -49.48 -9.06
CA LYS A 338 8.12 -49.81 -9.52
C LYS A 338 8.31 -51.34 -9.60
N ALA A 339 7.84 -52.07 -8.59
CA ALA A 339 7.89 -53.54 -8.58
C ALA A 339 7.05 -54.13 -9.72
N ALA A 340 5.84 -53.62 -9.95
CA ALA A 340 4.98 -54.05 -11.05
C ALA A 340 5.61 -53.79 -12.43
N LYS A 341 6.27 -52.63 -12.62
CA LYS A 341 7.03 -52.33 -13.84
C LYS A 341 8.21 -53.29 -14.02
N ARG A 342 8.96 -53.60 -12.95
CA ARG A 342 10.08 -54.55 -12.99
C ARG A 342 9.62 -55.95 -13.40
N ASN A 343 8.58 -56.46 -12.75
CA ASN A 343 8.01 -57.79 -13.05
C ASN A 343 7.47 -57.88 -14.51
N LYS A 344 6.90 -56.79 -15.05
CA LYS A 344 6.45 -56.73 -16.45
C LYS A 344 7.60 -56.77 -17.45
N VAL A 345 8.75 -56.18 -17.12
CA VAL A 345 9.97 -56.24 -17.95
C VAL A 345 10.61 -57.61 -17.89
N GLU A 346 10.70 -58.21 -16.69
CA GLU A 346 11.21 -59.57 -16.49
C GLU A 346 10.36 -60.62 -17.24
N ASN A 347 9.03 -60.54 -17.15
CA ASN A 347 8.12 -61.47 -17.85
C ASN A 347 8.19 -61.34 -19.39
N LYS A 348 8.29 -60.11 -19.94
CA LYS A 348 8.52 -59.91 -21.38
C LYS A 348 9.86 -60.49 -21.85
N GLY A 349 10.90 -60.39 -21.01
CA GLY A 349 12.21 -60.97 -21.27
C GLY A 349 12.18 -62.51 -21.29
N THR A 350 11.42 -63.13 -20.40
CA THR A 350 11.25 -64.60 -20.36
C THR A 350 10.39 -65.13 -21.51
N GLU A 351 9.31 -64.43 -21.89
CA GLU A 351 8.47 -64.79 -23.05
C GLU A 351 9.25 -64.69 -24.36
N SER A 352 10.08 -63.66 -24.54
CA SER A 352 10.94 -63.52 -25.71
C SER A 352 12.00 -64.65 -25.81
N LYS A 353 12.59 -65.05 -24.68
CA LYS A 353 13.53 -66.19 -24.62
C LYS A 353 12.83 -67.53 -24.87
N ALA A 354 11.62 -67.73 -24.37
CA ALA A 354 10.82 -68.93 -24.60
C ALA A 354 10.35 -69.05 -26.07
N ALA A 355 9.94 -67.94 -26.70
CA ALA A 355 9.58 -67.88 -28.12
C ALA A 355 10.78 -68.21 -29.03
N LYS A 356 11.97 -67.66 -28.73
CA LYS A 356 13.22 -68.01 -29.45
C LYS A 356 13.58 -69.49 -29.30
N ARG A 357 13.42 -70.09 -28.12
CA ARG A 357 13.65 -71.53 -27.91
C ARG A 357 12.67 -72.40 -28.71
N LYS A 358 11.37 -72.08 -28.72
CA LYS A 358 10.36 -72.82 -29.51
C LYS A 358 10.62 -72.76 -31.01
N LEU A 359 11.07 -71.62 -31.55
CA LEU A 359 11.44 -71.51 -32.96
C LEU A 359 12.64 -72.41 -33.32
N SER A 360 13.64 -72.49 -32.44
CA SER A 360 14.84 -73.31 -32.68
C SER A 360 14.58 -74.81 -32.66
N THR A 361 13.53 -75.28 -31.99
CA THR A 361 13.17 -76.71 -31.89
C THR A 361 12.28 -77.20 -33.04
N LEU A 362 11.65 -76.29 -33.80
CA LEU A 362 10.83 -76.61 -34.98
C LEU A 362 11.62 -76.60 -36.30
N GLN A 363 12.90 -76.20 -36.25
CA GLN A 363 13.80 -76.09 -37.41
C GLN A 363 14.89 -77.18 -37.44
N ALA A 364 14.76 -78.21 -36.59
CA ALA A 364 15.59 -79.41 -36.56
C ALA A 364 14.68 -80.63 -36.69
#